data_AF-A0A510J0F2-F1
#
_entry.id   AF-A0A510J0F2-F1
#
_cell.length_a   1.000
_cell.length_b   1.000
_cell.length_c   1.000
_cell.angle_alpha   90.00
_cell.angle_beta   90.00
_cell.angle_gamma   90.00
#
_symmetry.space_group_name_H-M   'P 1'
#
loop_
_entity.id
_entity.type
_entity.pdbx_description
1 polymer ?
#
loop_
_entity_poly.entity_id
_entity_poly.type
_entity_poly.pdbx_seq_one_letter_code
_entity_poly.pdbx_strand_id
1 'polypeptide(L)'
;AYMPWEGYNFEDAVLISERLVYEDIYTSFHIRKYEIQTHMTNQGPETITKEIPHLEAHLLRNLDRNGIVMLGSWVETGDILVGKLTPQIINESSYAPEDRLLRAILGIQVSNTKETCLKLPIGGRGCVIDVKWTQNKEGSSYSSERICIYILQKREIKVGDKVAGRHGNKGIVSKVLPREDMPYLQDGTPVDIVFNPLGVPSRMNVGQIFECSLGLAGDLLKRHYRIVPFDERYEQEASKKLVFSELYLASKQTKNPWVFESEYPGKSIIFDGRTGDPFEQPVLIGKSY
;
A
#
# COMPACT_ATOMS: atom_id res chain seq x y z
N ALA A 1 -3.79 -16.13 -14.01
CA ALA A 1 -3.95 -16.66 -15.38
C ALA A 1 -3.03 -15.89 -16.34
N TYR A 2 -2.50 -16.55 -17.37
CA TYR A 2 -1.68 -15.92 -18.41
C TYR A 2 -2.48 -15.76 -19.71
N MET A 3 -3.16 -14.63 -19.87
CA MET A 3 -3.98 -14.32 -21.04
C MET A 3 -4.07 -12.81 -21.25
N PRO A 4 -4.22 -12.30 -22.48
CA PRO A 4 -4.53 -10.88 -22.68
C PRO A 4 -5.92 -10.53 -22.13
N TRP A 5 -6.08 -9.29 -21.64
CA TRP A 5 -7.35 -8.81 -21.11
C TRP A 5 -7.60 -7.34 -21.50
N GLU A 6 -8.34 -7.11 -22.59
CA GLU A 6 -8.83 -5.79 -23.04
C GLU A 6 -7.77 -4.64 -23.05
N GLY A 7 -6.48 -4.99 -23.18
CA GLY A 7 -5.38 -4.02 -23.07
C GLY A 7 -5.04 -3.56 -21.64
N TYR A 8 -5.80 -3.95 -20.61
CA TYR A 8 -5.48 -3.63 -19.22
C TYR A 8 -4.21 -4.31 -18.73
N ASN A 9 -3.79 -5.40 -19.35
CA ASN A 9 -2.48 -6.01 -19.11
C ASN A 9 -1.50 -5.80 -20.27
N PHE A 10 -1.61 -4.66 -20.98
CA PHE A 10 -0.63 -4.32 -22.01
C PHE A 10 0.79 -4.18 -21.43
N GLU A 11 1.78 -4.70 -22.15
CA GLU A 11 3.19 -4.77 -21.71
C GLU A 11 3.36 -5.36 -20.29
N ASP A 12 3.72 -4.51 -19.33
CA ASP A 12 3.99 -4.86 -17.94
C ASP A 12 2.83 -4.44 -17.01
N ALA A 13 1.69 -4.06 -17.56
CA ALA A 13 0.51 -3.82 -16.74
C ALA A 13 -0.05 -5.15 -16.19
N VAL A 14 -0.55 -5.12 -14.96
CA VAL A 14 -1.13 -6.28 -14.28
C VAL A 14 -2.55 -5.96 -13.84
N LEU A 15 -3.46 -6.87 -14.15
CA LEU A 15 -4.85 -6.81 -13.73
C LEU A 15 -4.99 -7.64 -12.45
N ILE A 16 -5.67 -7.08 -11.45
CA ILE A 16 -5.89 -7.76 -10.17
C ILE A 16 -7.38 -7.83 -9.83
N SER A 17 -7.77 -8.87 -9.09
CA SER A 17 -9.11 -9.02 -8.53
C SER A 17 -9.27 -8.14 -7.30
N GLU A 18 -10.45 -7.53 -7.16
CA GLU A 18 -10.90 -6.82 -5.96
C GLU A 18 -10.89 -7.73 -4.72
N ARG A 19 -10.94 -9.05 -4.93
CA ARG A 19 -10.75 -10.05 -3.86
C ARG A 19 -9.49 -9.80 -3.04
N LEU A 20 -8.38 -9.47 -3.69
CA LEU A 20 -7.09 -9.25 -3.04
C LEU A 20 -7.10 -8.03 -2.10
N VAL A 21 -7.97 -7.05 -2.38
CA VAL A 21 -8.15 -5.85 -1.55
C VAL A 21 -9.03 -6.20 -0.34
N TYR A 22 -10.20 -6.80 -0.57
CA TYR A 22 -11.13 -7.16 0.50
C TYR A 22 -10.59 -8.18 1.50
N GLU A 23 -9.79 -9.15 1.04
CA GLU A 23 -9.19 -10.18 1.89
C GLU A 23 -7.87 -9.73 2.52
N ASP A 24 -7.48 -8.45 2.37
CA ASP A 24 -6.27 -7.88 2.97
C ASP A 24 -4.97 -8.65 2.62
N ILE A 25 -4.93 -9.30 1.44
CA ILE A 25 -3.83 -10.19 1.04
C ILE A 25 -2.55 -9.40 0.79
N TYR A 26 -2.64 -8.30 0.06
CA TYR A 26 -1.51 -7.40 -0.25
C TYR A 26 -1.61 -6.10 0.55
N THR A 27 -1.81 -6.22 1.86
CA THR A 27 -1.87 -5.09 2.79
C THR A 27 -0.57 -4.98 3.59
N SER A 28 -0.03 -3.76 3.67
CA SER A 28 1.16 -3.45 4.46
C SER A 28 0.89 -2.38 5.51
N PHE A 29 1.67 -2.42 6.59
CA PHE A 29 1.64 -1.43 7.65
C PHE A 29 2.92 -0.59 7.60
N HIS A 30 2.75 0.73 7.49
CA HIS A 30 3.84 1.69 7.45
C HIS A 30 3.81 2.57 8.68
N ILE A 31 4.91 2.62 9.43
CA ILE A 31 5.05 3.55 10.56
C ILE A 31 5.87 4.75 10.09
N ARG A 32 5.29 5.94 10.19
CA ARG A 32 5.97 7.20 9.89
C ARG A 32 6.26 7.96 11.18
N LYS A 33 7.49 8.42 11.32
CA LYS A 33 7.93 9.30 12.41
C LYS A 33 7.81 10.75 11.97
N TYR A 34 7.09 11.54 12.76
CA TYR A 34 7.02 12.99 12.65
C TYR A 34 7.69 13.59 13.89
N GLU A 35 8.42 14.68 13.71
CA GLU A 35 9.21 15.27 14.78
C GLU A 35 9.14 16.79 14.74
N ILE A 36 9.03 17.39 15.92
CA ILE A 36 9.14 18.82 16.12
C ILE A 36 9.97 19.11 17.37
N GLN A 37 10.72 20.19 17.33
CA GLN A 37 11.52 20.70 18.43
C GLN A 37 11.17 22.16 18.70
N THR A 38 11.29 22.56 19.96
CA THR A 38 11.17 23.96 20.39
C THR A 38 12.54 24.61 20.42
N HIS A 39 12.66 25.81 19.88
CA HIS A 39 13.92 26.55 19.88
C HIS A 39 13.79 27.93 20.53
N MET A 40 14.93 28.48 20.99
CA MET A 40 15.05 29.90 21.34
C MET A 40 15.14 30.74 20.09
N THR A 41 14.14 31.58 19.91
CA THR A 41 14.18 32.67 18.93
C THR A 41 14.64 33.95 19.59
N ASN A 42 15.12 34.90 18.79
CA ASN A 42 15.51 36.23 19.28
C ASN A 42 14.35 37.01 19.93
N GLN A 43 13.10 36.59 19.66
CA GLN A 43 11.87 37.26 20.12
C GLN A 43 11.21 36.53 21.31
N GLY A 44 11.80 35.44 21.78
CA GLY A 44 11.33 34.69 22.94
C GLY A 44 11.27 33.17 22.71
N PRO A 45 10.83 32.44 23.74
CA PRO A 45 10.75 30.99 23.68
C PRO A 45 9.57 30.48 22.85
N GLU A 46 9.79 29.49 21.99
CA GLU A 46 8.70 28.74 21.38
C GLU A 46 7.97 27.91 22.45
N THR A 47 6.64 27.95 22.43
CA THR A 47 5.80 27.26 23.41
C THR A 47 4.90 26.24 22.74
N ILE A 48 4.73 25.09 23.40
CA ILE A 48 3.80 24.05 22.97
C ILE A 48 2.49 24.28 23.72
N THR A 49 1.39 24.40 22.99
CA THR A 49 0.08 24.67 23.58
C THR A 49 -1.04 24.18 22.69
N LYS A 50 -2.16 23.81 23.32
CA LYS A 50 -3.42 23.50 22.64
C LYS A 50 -4.13 24.78 22.16
N GLU A 51 -3.95 25.88 22.89
CA GLU A 51 -4.63 27.14 22.63
C GLU A 51 -3.91 27.90 21.52
N ILE A 52 -4.33 27.65 20.28
CA ILE A 52 -3.77 28.32 19.12
C ILE A 52 -4.82 29.30 18.57
N PRO A 53 -4.54 30.60 18.52
CA PRO A 53 -5.47 31.59 18.01
C PRO A 53 -5.74 31.36 16.52
N HIS A 54 -6.94 31.74 16.06
CA HIS A 54 -7.38 31.70 14.66
C HIS A 54 -7.56 30.31 14.02
N LEU A 55 -7.38 29.22 14.78
CA LEU A 55 -7.70 27.87 14.30
C LEU A 55 -9.09 27.43 14.73
N GLU A 56 -9.73 26.67 13.85
CA GLU A 56 -11.01 26.07 14.12
C GLU A 56 -10.90 24.93 15.14
N ALA A 57 -11.91 24.79 16.00
CA ALA A 57 -11.95 23.75 17.03
C ALA A 57 -11.86 22.31 16.46
N HIS A 58 -12.24 22.10 15.20
CA HIS A 58 -12.19 20.79 14.56
C HIS A 58 -10.75 20.28 14.39
N LEU A 59 -9.78 21.16 14.11
CA LEU A 59 -8.36 20.80 13.93
C LEU A 59 -7.68 20.51 15.27
N LEU A 60 -8.22 21.05 16.36
CA LEU A 60 -7.67 20.93 17.72
C LEU A 60 -8.28 19.76 18.51
N ARG A 61 -9.25 19.03 17.91
CA ARG A 61 -10.01 17.96 18.59
C ARG A 61 -9.12 16.81 19.08
N ASN A 62 -8.06 16.51 18.32
CA ASN A 62 -7.17 15.39 18.57
C ASN A 62 -6.03 15.74 19.54
N LEU A 63 -5.90 17.01 19.95
CA LEU A 63 -4.85 17.47 20.86
C LEU A 63 -5.24 17.29 22.34
N ASP A 64 -4.29 16.85 23.14
CA ASP A 64 -4.36 16.79 24.60
C ASP A 64 -4.25 18.18 25.24
N ARG A 65 -4.22 18.24 26.57
CA ARG A 65 -4.11 19.51 27.32
C ARG A 65 -2.79 20.24 27.09
N ASN A 66 -1.74 19.53 26.69
CA ASN A 66 -0.42 20.09 26.43
C ASN A 66 -0.26 20.57 24.99
N GLY A 67 -1.24 20.30 24.11
CA GLY A 67 -1.16 20.63 22.69
C GLY A 67 -0.50 19.54 21.84
N ILE A 68 -0.47 18.30 22.32
CA ILE A 68 0.12 17.15 21.62
C ILE A 68 -0.99 16.18 21.23
N VAL A 69 -0.92 15.58 20.05
CA VAL A 69 -1.92 14.60 19.61
C VAL A 69 -2.04 13.42 20.58
N MET A 70 -3.28 13.00 20.87
CA MET A 70 -3.55 11.89 21.77
C MET A 70 -3.25 10.54 21.10
N LEU A 71 -2.70 9.59 21.88
CA LEU A 71 -2.51 8.20 21.46
C LEU A 71 -3.84 7.57 21.04
N GLY A 72 -3.83 6.81 19.95
CA GLY A 72 -5.02 6.18 19.37
C GLY A 72 -5.87 7.10 18.50
N SER A 73 -5.52 8.39 18.38
CA SER A 73 -6.28 9.31 17.52
C SER A 73 -6.11 8.95 16.05
N TRP A 74 -7.22 8.97 15.32
CA TRP A 74 -7.18 8.94 13.86
C TRP A 74 -6.92 10.34 13.32
N VAL A 75 -5.88 10.47 12.52
CA VAL A 75 -5.44 11.75 11.96
C VAL A 75 -5.40 11.72 10.44
N GLU A 76 -5.84 12.82 9.84
CA GLU A 76 -5.90 13.03 8.40
C GLU A 76 -5.02 14.19 7.96
N THR A 77 -4.86 14.34 6.64
CA THR A 77 -4.04 15.40 6.07
C THR A 77 -4.53 16.77 6.55
N GLY A 78 -3.61 17.58 7.07
CA GLY A 78 -3.91 18.91 7.61
C GLY A 78 -4.19 18.95 9.11
N ASP A 79 -4.46 17.80 9.75
CA ASP A 79 -4.64 17.75 11.20
C ASP A 79 -3.35 18.18 11.94
N ILE A 80 -3.55 18.85 13.08
CA ILE A 80 -2.45 19.30 13.92
C ILE A 80 -2.00 18.15 14.80
N LEU A 81 -0.73 17.79 14.68
CA LEU A 81 -0.06 16.77 15.49
C LEU A 81 0.54 17.37 16.76
N VAL A 82 1.11 18.57 16.65
CA VAL A 82 1.65 19.34 17.78
C VAL A 82 1.34 20.81 17.58
N GLY A 83 0.69 21.41 18.56
CA GLY A 83 0.46 22.83 18.64
C GLY A 83 1.72 23.56 19.10
N LYS A 84 2.31 24.38 18.21
CA LYS A 84 3.49 25.19 18.50
C LYS A 84 3.23 26.65 18.14
N LEU A 85 3.56 27.52 19.08
CA LEU A 85 3.53 28.97 18.92
C LEU A 85 4.94 29.54 18.99
N THR A 86 5.30 30.32 17.97
CA THR A 86 6.52 31.11 17.98
C THR A 86 6.14 32.55 18.33
N PRO A 87 6.75 33.17 19.36
CA PRO A 87 6.49 34.57 19.67
C PRO A 87 6.97 35.44 18.51
N GLN A 88 6.11 36.34 18.06
CA GLN A 88 6.43 37.33 17.05
C GLN A 88 6.11 38.72 17.62
N ILE A 89 7.14 39.56 17.78
CA ILE A 89 6.93 40.98 18.10
C ILE A 89 6.53 41.64 16.78
N ILE A 90 5.23 41.90 16.63
CA ILE A 90 4.71 42.54 15.43
C ILE A 90 4.56 44.04 15.71
N ASN A 91 5.41 44.85 15.08
CA ASN A 91 5.23 46.30 15.11
C ASN A 91 4.00 46.66 14.26
N GLU A 92 3.02 47.37 14.84
CA GLU A 92 1.79 47.79 14.14
C GLU A 92 2.05 48.59 12.84
N SER A 93 3.25 49.15 12.68
CA SER A 93 3.70 49.90 11.51
C SER A 93 4.11 49.03 10.31
N SER A 94 4.24 47.71 10.47
CA SER A 94 4.60 46.80 9.36
C SER A 94 3.41 46.32 8.54
N TYR A 95 2.18 46.53 9.02
CA TYR A 95 0.97 46.15 8.30
C TYR A 95 0.56 47.19 7.27
N ALA A 96 0.03 46.69 6.15
CA ALA A 96 -0.59 47.53 5.14
C ALA A 96 -1.75 48.34 5.77
N PRO A 97 -1.99 49.60 5.34
CA PRO A 97 -3.07 50.43 5.85
C PRO A 97 -4.45 49.74 5.80
N GLU A 98 -4.67 48.90 4.79
CA GLU A 98 -5.89 48.10 4.58
C GLU A 98 -6.09 47.07 5.70
N ASP A 99 -5.03 46.35 6.10
CA ASP A 99 -5.07 45.37 7.19
C ASP A 99 -5.32 46.04 8.54
N ARG A 100 -4.75 47.25 8.74
CA ARG A 100 -4.98 48.05 9.94
C ARG A 100 -6.44 48.50 10.04
N LEU A 101 -7.02 48.93 8.92
CA LEU A 101 -8.43 49.32 8.85
C LEU A 101 -9.36 48.13 9.10
N LEU A 102 -9.11 46.99 8.45
CA LEU A 102 -9.90 45.76 8.65
C LEU A 102 -9.90 45.32 10.12
N ARG A 103 -8.75 45.37 10.78
CA ARG A 103 -8.64 45.02 12.22
C ARG A 103 -9.39 46.00 13.11
N ALA A 104 -9.32 47.30 12.82
CA ALA A 104 -10.04 48.32 13.59
C ALA A 104 -11.56 48.16 13.47
N ILE A 105 -12.05 47.79 12.28
CA ILE A 105 -13.48 47.54 12.03
C ILE A 105 -13.94 46.24 12.71
N LEU A 106 -13.15 45.17 12.61
CA LEU A 106 -13.52 43.84 13.12
C LEU A 106 -13.16 43.61 14.60
N GLY A 107 -12.48 44.56 15.25
CA GLY A 107 -12.05 44.45 16.64
C GLY A 107 -11.06 43.30 16.90
N ILE A 108 -10.33 42.86 15.87
CA ILE A 108 -9.42 41.71 15.96
C ILE A 108 -8.16 42.15 16.71
N GLN A 109 -7.96 41.61 17.91
CA GLN A 109 -6.72 41.80 18.66
C GLN A 109 -5.55 41.11 17.96
N VAL A 110 -4.42 41.80 17.86
CA VAL A 110 -3.20 41.26 17.24
C VAL A 110 -2.61 40.20 18.17
N SER A 111 -2.56 38.96 17.73
CA SER A 111 -1.79 37.94 18.45
C SER A 111 -0.30 38.20 18.26
N ASN A 112 0.44 38.36 19.35
CA ASN A 112 1.90 38.47 19.35
C ASN A 112 2.59 37.11 19.10
N THR A 113 1.86 36.15 18.55
CA THR A 113 2.30 34.78 18.33
C THR A 113 1.92 34.35 16.93
N LYS A 114 2.86 33.68 16.28
CA LYS A 114 2.68 33.03 14.98
C LYS A 114 2.55 31.53 15.16
N GLU A 115 1.57 30.95 14.49
CA GLU A 115 1.40 29.51 14.42
C GLU A 115 2.57 28.85 13.66
N THR A 116 3.29 27.94 14.31
CA THR A 116 4.36 27.11 13.72
C THR A 116 4.15 25.64 14.03
N CYS A 117 2.89 25.22 14.02
CA CYS A 117 2.43 23.88 14.40
C CYS A 117 2.94 22.79 13.45
N LEU A 118 3.13 21.58 14.00
CA LEU A 118 3.37 20.38 13.20
C LEU A 118 2.03 19.87 12.67
N LYS A 119 1.80 20.01 11.37
CA LYS A 119 0.63 19.47 10.68
C LYS A 119 0.98 18.17 9.96
N LEU A 120 0.01 17.27 9.82
CA LEU A 120 0.19 16.08 9.01
C LEU A 120 0.32 16.48 7.53
N PRO A 121 1.41 16.14 6.83
CA PRO A 121 1.61 16.54 5.45
C PRO A 121 0.63 15.84 4.50
N ILE A 122 0.54 16.38 3.28
CA ILE A 122 -0.36 15.90 2.23
C ILE A 122 -0.15 14.41 1.95
N GLY A 123 -1.25 13.65 1.94
CA GLY A 123 -1.25 12.20 1.71
C GLY A 123 -0.92 11.37 2.96
N GLY A 124 -0.70 12.02 4.11
CA GLY A 124 -0.66 11.37 5.40
C GLY A 124 -2.07 11.06 5.90
N ARG A 125 -2.27 9.83 6.39
CA ARG A 125 -3.43 9.40 7.19
C ARG A 125 -3.02 8.21 8.04
N GLY A 126 -3.61 8.06 9.22
CA GLY A 126 -3.38 6.89 10.06
C GLY A 126 -3.73 7.08 11.51
N CYS A 127 -3.38 6.07 12.31
CA CYS A 127 -3.58 6.07 13.76
C CYS A 127 -2.27 6.44 14.47
N VAL A 128 -2.35 7.32 15.46
CA VAL A 128 -1.21 7.62 16.33
C VAL A 128 -0.95 6.44 17.25
N ILE A 129 0.20 5.78 17.10
CA ILE A 129 0.56 4.59 17.89
C ILE A 129 1.46 4.90 19.07
N ASP A 130 2.31 5.92 18.95
CA ASP A 130 3.28 6.27 19.99
C ASP A 130 3.63 7.76 19.92
N VAL A 131 3.86 8.36 21.07
CA VAL A 131 4.22 9.77 21.24
C VAL A 131 5.32 9.83 22.30
N LYS A 132 6.51 10.27 21.89
CA LYS A 132 7.66 10.42 22.77
C LYS A 132 7.94 11.90 22.97
N TRP A 133 7.92 12.32 24.21
CA TRP A 133 8.31 13.66 24.62
C TRP A 133 9.60 13.59 25.42
N THR A 134 10.64 14.24 24.92
CA THR A 134 11.94 14.34 25.59
C THR A 134 12.24 15.80 25.86
N GLN A 135 12.60 16.12 27.11
CA GLN A 135 13.10 17.42 27.49
C GLN A 135 14.60 17.34 27.71
N ASN A 136 15.38 18.01 26.86
CA ASN A 136 16.82 18.11 27.02
C ASN A 136 17.15 19.35 27.85
N LYS A 137 17.70 19.13 29.05
CA LYS A 137 18.23 20.17 29.92
C LYS A 137 19.74 20.26 29.73
N GLU A 138 20.18 20.84 28.62
CA GLU A 138 21.60 21.15 28.43
C GLU A 138 21.95 22.46 29.13
N GLY A 139 22.48 22.39 30.36
CA GLY A 139 23.37 23.35 31.05
C GLY A 139 23.04 24.85 31.11
N SER A 140 22.00 25.29 30.42
CA SER A 140 21.54 26.66 30.20
C SER A 140 20.10 26.76 30.70
N SER A 141 19.65 27.97 31.00
CA SER A 141 18.34 28.23 31.63
C SER A 141 17.13 27.80 30.79
N TYR A 142 17.33 27.29 29.57
CA TYR A 142 16.26 26.86 28.66
C TYR A 142 16.31 25.35 28.36
N SER A 143 15.19 24.67 28.57
CA SER A 143 15.00 23.27 28.18
C SER A 143 14.44 23.17 26.77
N SER A 144 15.19 22.55 25.85
CA SER A 144 14.66 22.22 24.52
C SER A 144 13.76 21.00 24.63
N GLU A 145 12.52 21.14 24.17
CA GLU A 145 11.56 20.04 24.08
C GLU A 145 11.58 19.44 22.68
N ARG A 146 11.66 18.12 22.62
CA ARG A 146 11.59 17.33 21.40
C ARG A 146 10.41 16.39 21.49
N ILE A 147 9.50 16.49 20.53
CA ILE A 147 8.33 15.61 20.42
C ILE A 147 8.46 14.78 19.15
N CYS A 148 8.38 13.46 19.30
CA CYS A 148 8.34 12.50 18.22
C CYS A 148 7.00 11.78 18.23
N ILE A 149 6.30 11.76 17.10
CA ILE A 149 4.99 11.13 16.93
C ILE A 149 5.12 10.03 15.88
N TYR A 150 4.66 8.84 16.21
CA TYR A 150 4.64 7.70 15.31
C TYR A 150 3.20 7.43 14.85
N ILE A 151 3.00 7.47 13.54
CA ILE A 151 1.70 7.26 12.92
C ILE A 151 1.76 5.98 12.11
N LEU A 152 0.86 5.05 12.41
CA LEU A 152 0.64 3.81 11.68
C LEU A 152 -0.34 4.05 10.53
N GLN A 153 0.11 3.76 9.32
CA GLN A 153 -0.68 3.83 8.10
C GLN A 153 -0.87 2.42 7.54
N LYS A 154 -2.13 1.95 7.50
CA LYS A 154 -2.52 0.77 6.71
C LYS A 154 -2.51 1.16 5.23
N ARG A 155 -1.84 0.36 4.40
CA ARG A 155 -1.83 0.52 2.94
C ARG A 155 -2.29 -0.77 2.28
N GLU A 156 -3.44 -0.69 1.65
CA GLU A 156 -3.97 -1.73 0.77
C GLU A 156 -3.41 -1.53 -0.64
N ILE A 157 -3.29 -2.62 -1.38
CA ILE A 157 -2.89 -2.59 -2.79
C ILE A 157 -3.87 -1.74 -3.61
N LYS A 158 -3.33 -0.88 -4.46
CA LYS A 158 -4.13 0.00 -5.33
C LYS A 158 -3.54 0.13 -6.72
N VAL A 159 -4.34 0.69 -7.63
CA VAL A 159 -3.87 1.07 -8.96
C VAL A 159 -2.66 1.99 -8.86
N GLY A 160 -1.62 1.68 -9.63
CA GLY A 160 -0.33 2.36 -9.61
C GLY A 160 0.73 1.70 -8.72
N ASP A 161 0.35 0.77 -7.84
CA ASP A 161 1.33 -0.01 -7.08
C ASP A 161 2.05 -1.02 -7.98
N LYS A 162 3.29 -1.33 -7.62
CA LYS A 162 4.15 -2.24 -8.40
C LYS A 162 4.23 -3.60 -7.73
N VAL A 163 3.93 -4.64 -8.50
CA VAL A 163 4.06 -6.04 -8.12
C VAL A 163 5.19 -6.71 -8.91
N ALA A 164 5.81 -7.73 -8.33
CA ALA A 164 6.88 -8.46 -8.99
C ALA A 164 6.94 -9.92 -8.52
N GLY A 165 7.22 -10.83 -9.46
CA GLY A 165 7.51 -12.23 -9.17
C GLY A 165 9.01 -12.49 -9.04
N ARG A 166 9.35 -13.69 -8.54
CA ARG A 166 10.73 -14.12 -8.30
C ARG A 166 11.55 -14.30 -9.58
N HIS A 167 10.88 -14.52 -10.71
CA HIS A 167 11.47 -14.72 -12.03
C HIS A 167 11.68 -13.40 -12.81
N GLY A 168 11.63 -12.25 -12.12
CA GLY A 168 11.91 -10.95 -12.71
C GLY A 168 10.77 -10.35 -13.54
N ASN A 169 9.61 -11.03 -13.60
CA ASN A 169 8.38 -10.43 -14.08
C ASN A 169 7.96 -9.31 -13.11
N LYS A 170 7.78 -8.10 -13.63
CA LYS A 170 7.42 -6.92 -12.85
C LYS A 170 6.27 -6.25 -13.56
N GLY A 171 5.38 -5.66 -12.79
CA GLY A 171 4.29 -4.92 -13.38
C GLY A 171 3.62 -3.95 -12.45
N ILE A 172 2.90 -3.01 -13.05
CA ILE A 172 2.13 -2.00 -12.32
C ILE A 172 0.67 -2.43 -12.36
N VAL A 173 -0.01 -2.39 -11.21
CA VAL A 173 -1.45 -2.65 -11.15
C VAL A 173 -2.17 -1.57 -11.95
N SER A 174 -2.79 -1.96 -13.06
CA SER A 174 -3.47 -1.04 -13.97
C SER A 174 -4.95 -0.89 -13.64
N LYS A 175 -5.61 -1.98 -13.24
CA LYS A 175 -7.02 -2.01 -12.90
C LYS A 175 -7.29 -3.10 -11.86
N VAL A 176 -8.19 -2.75 -10.94
CA VAL A 176 -8.80 -3.70 -10.00
C VAL A 176 -10.18 -4.03 -10.55
N LEU A 177 -10.44 -5.30 -10.86
CA LEU A 177 -11.74 -5.74 -11.35
C LEU A 177 -12.60 -6.35 -10.25
N PRO A 178 -13.93 -6.13 -10.29
CA PRO A 178 -14.87 -6.86 -9.44
C PRO A 178 -14.72 -8.37 -9.61
N ARG A 179 -15.05 -9.13 -8.56
CA ARG A 179 -14.83 -10.58 -8.52
C ARG A 179 -15.68 -11.32 -9.56
N GLU A 180 -16.87 -10.80 -9.84
CA GLU A 180 -17.84 -11.30 -10.81
C GLU A 180 -17.36 -11.14 -12.26
N ASP A 181 -16.55 -10.12 -12.56
CA ASP A 181 -16.04 -9.87 -13.90
C ASP A 181 -14.75 -10.65 -14.20
N MET A 182 -14.11 -11.20 -13.16
CA MET A 182 -12.86 -11.93 -13.33
C MET A 182 -13.12 -13.29 -14.00
N PRO A 183 -12.19 -13.75 -14.85
CA PRO A 183 -12.23 -15.12 -15.35
C PRO A 183 -12.26 -16.12 -14.19
N TYR A 184 -13.03 -17.18 -14.35
CA TYR A 184 -13.18 -18.21 -13.34
C TYR A 184 -12.91 -19.61 -13.90
N LEU A 185 -12.51 -20.49 -13.00
CA LEU A 185 -12.15 -21.88 -13.26
C LEU A 185 -13.40 -22.77 -13.36
N GLN A 186 -13.25 -24.00 -13.84
CA GLN A 186 -14.39 -24.93 -13.93
C GLN A 186 -15.01 -25.29 -12.56
N ASP A 187 -14.31 -25.04 -11.46
CA ASP A 187 -14.84 -25.20 -10.09
C ASP A 187 -15.56 -23.94 -9.56
N GLY A 188 -15.67 -22.88 -10.36
CA GLY A 188 -16.28 -21.61 -10.00
C GLY A 188 -15.33 -20.61 -9.32
N THR A 189 -14.08 -21.00 -9.06
CA THR A 189 -13.13 -20.10 -8.38
C THR A 189 -12.65 -19.00 -9.33
N PRO A 190 -12.81 -17.71 -9.00
CA PRO A 190 -12.29 -16.61 -9.81
C PRO A 190 -10.77 -16.52 -9.68
N VAL A 191 -10.13 -16.04 -10.76
CA VAL A 191 -8.69 -15.80 -10.79
C VAL A 191 -8.36 -14.51 -10.03
N ASP A 192 -7.23 -14.49 -9.32
CA ASP A 192 -6.80 -13.32 -8.56
C ASP A 192 -5.98 -12.31 -9.38
N ILE A 193 -5.14 -12.79 -10.30
CA ILE A 193 -4.24 -11.94 -11.10
C ILE A 193 -4.20 -12.44 -12.55
N VAL A 194 -4.25 -11.51 -13.50
CA VAL A 194 -4.09 -11.80 -14.94
C VAL A 194 -2.82 -11.15 -15.48
N PHE A 195 -1.90 -11.98 -15.96
CA PHE A 195 -0.63 -11.59 -16.57
C PHE A 195 -0.70 -11.67 -18.08
N ASN A 196 0.05 -10.80 -18.75
CA ASN A 196 0.23 -10.86 -20.19
C ASN A 196 1.20 -11.99 -20.57
N PRO A 197 0.79 -12.95 -21.43
CA PRO A 197 1.67 -14.03 -21.86
C PRO A 197 2.85 -13.53 -22.70
N LEU A 198 2.73 -12.40 -23.41
CA LEU A 198 3.79 -11.88 -24.29
C LEU A 198 5.06 -11.47 -23.53
N GLY A 199 4.94 -11.18 -22.24
CA GLY A 199 6.08 -10.83 -21.38
C GLY A 199 7.02 -11.99 -21.08
N VAL A 200 6.60 -13.25 -21.31
CA VAL A 200 7.41 -14.44 -20.98
C VAL A 200 8.40 -14.79 -22.10
N PRO A 201 7.99 -14.95 -23.39
CA PRO A 201 8.91 -15.29 -24.46
C PRO A 201 9.96 -14.20 -24.70
N SER A 202 9.56 -12.94 -24.62
CA SER A 202 10.45 -11.78 -24.83
C SER A 202 11.57 -11.69 -23.81
N ARG A 203 11.33 -12.14 -22.57
CA ARG A 203 12.31 -12.10 -21.46
C ARG A 203 12.99 -13.43 -21.18
N MET A 204 12.55 -14.49 -21.83
CA MET A 204 13.04 -15.86 -21.67
C MET A 204 13.02 -16.36 -20.21
N ASN A 205 12.07 -15.89 -19.40
CA ASN A 205 11.93 -16.28 -17.98
C ASN A 205 10.88 -17.38 -17.80
N VAL A 206 11.09 -18.51 -18.48
CA VAL A 206 10.17 -19.67 -18.53
C VAL A 206 9.92 -20.29 -17.14
N GLY A 207 10.85 -20.13 -16.19
CA GLY A 207 10.71 -20.64 -14.83
C GLY A 207 9.40 -20.24 -14.13
N GLN A 208 8.85 -19.06 -14.43
CA GLN A 208 7.57 -18.62 -13.86
C GLN A 208 6.38 -19.50 -14.28
N ILE A 209 6.43 -20.09 -15.49
CA ILE A 209 5.38 -20.97 -16.00
C ILE A 209 5.38 -22.28 -15.20
N PHE A 210 6.57 -22.84 -14.97
CA PHE A 210 6.73 -24.05 -14.16
C PHE A 210 6.38 -23.81 -12.70
N GLU A 211 6.80 -22.69 -12.12
CA GLU A 211 6.41 -22.27 -10.76
C GLU A 211 4.89 -22.20 -10.63
N CYS A 212 4.23 -21.48 -11.54
CA CYS A 212 2.78 -21.30 -11.55
C CYS A 212 2.04 -22.66 -11.62
N SER A 213 2.44 -23.51 -12.55
CA SER A 213 1.83 -24.83 -12.77
C SER A 213 2.04 -25.78 -11.58
N LEU A 214 3.27 -25.84 -11.06
CA LEU A 214 3.57 -26.69 -9.91
C LEU A 214 2.88 -26.19 -8.63
N GLY A 215 2.77 -24.87 -8.47
CA GLY A 215 2.04 -24.28 -7.36
C GLY A 215 0.55 -24.64 -7.38
N LEU A 216 -0.07 -24.75 -8.56
CA LEU A 216 -1.44 -25.25 -8.69
C LEU A 216 -1.56 -26.70 -8.22
N ALA A 217 -0.67 -27.57 -8.72
CA ALA A 217 -0.63 -28.97 -8.31
C ALA A 217 -0.43 -29.09 -6.79
N GLY A 218 0.47 -28.28 -6.22
CA GLY A 218 0.76 -28.24 -4.79
C GLY A 218 -0.42 -27.78 -3.94
N ASP A 219 -1.17 -26.77 -4.40
CA ASP A 219 -2.36 -26.31 -3.68
C ASP A 219 -3.47 -27.37 -3.64
N LEU A 220 -3.66 -28.08 -4.76
CA LEU A 220 -4.65 -29.14 -4.90
C LEU A 220 -4.28 -30.40 -4.11
N LEU A 221 -3.00 -30.80 -4.15
CA LEU A 221 -2.46 -31.95 -3.43
C LEU A 221 -2.12 -31.63 -1.96
N LYS A 222 -2.21 -30.36 -1.55
CA LYS A 222 -1.77 -29.84 -0.24
C LYS A 222 -0.31 -30.19 0.07
N ARG A 223 0.57 -29.98 -0.91
CA ARG A 223 2.01 -30.23 -0.84
C ARG A 223 2.81 -28.96 -1.09
N HIS A 224 3.99 -28.91 -0.47
CA HIS A 224 5.00 -27.88 -0.75
C HIS A 224 6.20 -28.55 -1.41
N TYR A 225 6.68 -27.95 -2.49
CA TYR A 225 7.83 -28.43 -3.24
C TYR A 225 9.04 -27.55 -2.97
N ARG A 226 10.20 -28.18 -2.78
CA ARG A 226 11.50 -27.52 -2.73
C ARG A 226 12.33 -28.00 -3.91
N ILE A 227 12.48 -27.13 -4.90
CA ILE A 227 13.30 -27.42 -6.09
C ILE A 227 14.70 -26.86 -5.87
N VAL A 228 15.71 -27.69 -6.16
CA VAL A 228 17.10 -27.26 -6.17
C VAL A 228 17.43 -26.55 -7.49
N PRO A 229 18.28 -25.50 -7.48
CA PRO A 229 18.71 -24.87 -8.72
C PRO A 229 19.42 -25.87 -9.65
N PHE A 230 19.24 -25.70 -10.96
CA PHE A 230 19.89 -26.50 -12.00
C PHE A 230 19.59 -28.01 -11.95
N ASP A 231 18.31 -28.36 -11.76
CA ASP A 231 17.80 -29.73 -11.82
C ASP A 231 18.08 -30.43 -13.15
N GLU A 232 18.11 -29.68 -14.25
CA GLU A 232 18.46 -30.21 -15.58
C GLU A 232 19.87 -30.80 -15.70
N ARG A 233 20.76 -30.57 -14.72
CA ARG A 233 22.07 -31.25 -14.65
C ARG A 233 21.94 -32.76 -14.46
N TYR A 234 20.85 -33.21 -13.84
CA TYR A 234 20.64 -34.61 -13.51
C TYR A 234 19.81 -35.32 -14.58
N GLU A 235 18.84 -34.63 -15.18
CA GLU A 235 17.95 -35.21 -16.19
C GLU A 235 17.45 -34.15 -17.17
N GLN A 236 17.40 -34.50 -18.46
CA GLN A 236 16.83 -33.63 -19.48
C GLN A 236 15.31 -33.44 -19.28
N GLU A 237 14.86 -32.18 -19.37
CA GLU A 237 13.48 -31.75 -19.12
C GLU A 237 12.96 -32.11 -17.70
N ALA A 238 13.85 -32.22 -16.70
CA ALA A 238 13.48 -32.58 -15.32
C ALA A 238 12.31 -31.76 -14.77
N SER A 239 12.38 -30.43 -14.88
CA SER A 239 11.33 -29.51 -14.43
C SER A 239 9.97 -29.80 -15.07
N LYS A 240 9.94 -30.02 -16.38
CA LYS A 240 8.70 -30.29 -17.13
C LYS A 240 8.11 -31.65 -16.75
N LYS A 241 8.95 -32.69 -16.62
CA LYS A 241 8.53 -34.01 -16.18
C LYS A 241 7.91 -33.96 -14.79
N LEU A 242 8.55 -33.27 -13.86
CA LEU A 242 8.06 -33.07 -12.49
C LEU A 242 6.72 -32.33 -12.47
N VAL A 243 6.62 -31.20 -13.18
CA VAL A 243 5.40 -30.38 -13.20
C VAL A 243 4.22 -31.15 -13.77
N PHE A 244 4.42 -31.82 -14.91
CA PHE A 244 3.33 -32.55 -15.58
C PHE A 244 2.93 -33.83 -14.84
N SER A 245 3.88 -34.52 -14.20
CA SER A 245 3.54 -35.68 -13.37
C SER A 245 2.71 -35.28 -12.16
N GLU A 246 3.06 -34.19 -11.48
CA GLU A 246 2.31 -33.69 -10.32
C GLU A 246 0.93 -33.15 -10.73
N LEU A 247 0.81 -32.46 -11.85
CA LEU A 247 -0.51 -32.03 -12.38
C LEU A 247 -1.39 -33.23 -12.73
N TYR A 248 -0.81 -34.27 -13.36
CA TYR A 248 -1.54 -35.50 -13.66
C TYR A 248 -2.00 -36.21 -12.39
N LEU A 249 -1.13 -36.30 -11.37
CA LEU A 249 -1.49 -36.82 -10.05
C LEU A 249 -2.61 -36.00 -9.40
N ALA A 250 -2.55 -34.67 -9.48
CA ALA A 250 -3.60 -33.78 -8.99
C ALA A 250 -4.95 -34.03 -9.68
N SER A 251 -4.96 -34.18 -11.00
CA SER A 251 -6.17 -34.52 -11.78
C SER A 251 -6.78 -35.86 -11.36
N LYS A 252 -5.96 -36.86 -10.99
CA LYS A 252 -6.42 -38.19 -10.56
C LYS A 252 -6.89 -38.24 -9.10
N GLN A 253 -6.23 -37.51 -8.21
CA GLN A 253 -6.48 -37.58 -6.77
C GLN A 253 -7.53 -36.59 -6.28
N THR A 254 -7.77 -35.50 -7.04
CA THR A 254 -8.72 -34.46 -6.66
C THR A 254 -10.01 -34.55 -7.49
N LYS A 255 -11.03 -33.80 -7.06
CA LYS A 255 -12.30 -33.68 -7.77
C LYS A 255 -12.21 -32.81 -9.04
N ASN A 256 -11.03 -32.33 -9.38
CA ASN A 256 -10.78 -31.36 -10.45
C ASN A 256 -10.01 -32.03 -11.60
N PRO A 257 -10.68 -32.83 -12.46
CA PRO A 257 -10.03 -33.53 -13.55
C PRO A 257 -9.43 -32.57 -14.59
N TRP A 258 -10.02 -31.37 -14.71
CA TRP A 258 -9.65 -30.30 -15.64
C TRP A 258 -8.25 -29.70 -15.43
N VAL A 259 -7.61 -30.01 -14.31
CA VAL A 259 -6.26 -29.53 -13.96
C VAL A 259 -5.20 -30.07 -14.92
N PHE A 260 -5.47 -31.20 -15.56
CA PHE A 260 -4.58 -31.79 -16.56
C PHE A 260 -5.37 -32.26 -17.78
N GLU A 261 -5.19 -31.53 -18.89
CA GLU A 261 -5.73 -31.90 -20.19
C GLU A 261 -4.63 -32.55 -21.04
N SER A 262 -4.91 -33.73 -21.61
CA SER A 262 -3.89 -34.47 -22.39
C SER A 262 -3.49 -33.76 -23.68
N GLU A 263 -4.40 -32.99 -24.28
CA GLU A 263 -4.16 -32.21 -25.50
C GLU A 263 -3.35 -30.93 -25.20
N TYR A 264 -3.54 -30.36 -24.01
CA TYR A 264 -2.90 -29.11 -23.58
C TYR A 264 -2.34 -29.21 -22.15
N PRO A 265 -1.23 -29.95 -21.92
CA PRO A 265 -0.67 -30.12 -20.59
C PRO A 265 -0.31 -28.77 -19.92
N GLY A 266 -0.83 -28.56 -18.72
CA GLY A 266 -0.61 -27.32 -17.94
C GLY A 266 -1.50 -26.15 -18.35
N LYS A 267 -2.44 -26.33 -19.27
CA LYS A 267 -3.49 -25.36 -19.57
C LYS A 267 -4.85 -25.93 -19.20
N SER A 268 -5.78 -25.04 -18.89
CA SER A 268 -7.17 -25.40 -18.58
C SER A 268 -8.12 -24.42 -19.25
N ILE A 269 -9.31 -24.90 -19.59
CA ILE A 269 -10.41 -24.04 -20.01
C ILE A 269 -10.83 -23.13 -18.84
N ILE A 270 -11.06 -21.86 -19.13
CA ILE A 270 -11.65 -20.90 -18.18
C ILE A 270 -12.83 -20.21 -18.83
N PHE A 271 -13.67 -19.61 -18.01
CA PHE A 271 -14.88 -18.92 -18.44
C PHE A 271 -14.76 -17.42 -18.18
N ASP A 272 -15.36 -16.63 -19.06
CA ASP A 272 -15.49 -15.20 -18.86
C ASP A 272 -16.53 -14.94 -17.76
N GLY A 273 -16.16 -14.19 -16.71
CA GLY A 273 -17.07 -13.84 -15.62
C GLY A 273 -18.29 -13.04 -16.06
N ARG A 274 -18.18 -12.29 -17.17
CA ARG A 274 -19.23 -11.38 -17.64
C ARG A 274 -20.30 -12.09 -18.47
N THR A 275 -19.90 -13.05 -19.30
CA THR A 275 -20.81 -13.76 -20.20
C THR A 275 -21.11 -15.19 -19.75
N GLY A 276 -20.19 -15.82 -19.01
CA GLY A 276 -20.21 -17.23 -18.68
C GLY A 276 -19.72 -18.14 -19.81
N ASP A 277 -19.34 -17.58 -20.95
CA ASP A 277 -18.85 -18.35 -22.09
C ASP A 277 -17.40 -18.82 -21.86
N PRO A 278 -17.04 -20.03 -22.34
CA PRO A 278 -15.66 -20.48 -22.29
C PRO A 278 -14.78 -19.69 -23.26
N PHE A 279 -13.54 -19.41 -22.85
CA PHE A 279 -12.55 -18.86 -23.79
C PHE A 279 -12.20 -19.87 -24.89
N GLU A 280 -12.00 -19.38 -26.12
CA GLU A 280 -11.75 -20.22 -27.30
C GLU A 280 -10.49 -21.10 -27.16
N GLN A 281 -9.48 -20.61 -26.45
CA GLN A 281 -8.21 -21.31 -26.21
C GLN A 281 -8.01 -21.57 -24.73
N PRO A 282 -7.48 -22.76 -24.35
CA PRO A 282 -7.16 -23.06 -22.97
C PRO A 282 -6.00 -22.17 -22.50
N VAL A 283 -6.06 -21.77 -21.24
CA VAL A 283 -5.16 -20.77 -20.65
C VAL A 283 -4.30 -21.42 -19.59
N LEU A 284 -3.05 -20.94 -19.46
CA LEU A 284 -2.20 -21.33 -18.34
C LEU A 284 -2.72 -20.66 -17.05
N ILE A 285 -3.20 -21.49 -16.14
CA ILE A 285 -3.58 -21.09 -14.78
C ILE A 285 -2.67 -21.78 -13.79
N GLY A 286 -2.40 -21.10 -12.69
CA GLY A 286 -1.83 -21.74 -11.54
C GLY A 286 -1.60 -20.76 -10.40
N LYS A 287 -0.72 -21.16 -9.48
CA LYS A 287 -0.47 -20.43 -8.25
C LYS A 287 1.01 -20.05 -8.18
N SER A 288 1.31 -18.81 -8.57
CA SER A 288 2.63 -18.22 -8.35
C SER A 288 2.80 -17.81 -6.89
N TYR A 289 4.06 -17.58 -6.48
CA TYR A 289 4.37 -17.02 -5.17
C TYR A 289 3.90 -15.57 -5.02
#